data_AF-Q7ME03-F1
#
_entry.id   AF-Q7ME03-F1
#
_cell.length_a   1.000
_cell.length_b   1.000
_cell.length_c   1.000
_cell.angle_alpha   90.00
_cell.angle_beta   90.00
_cell.angle_gamma   90.00
#
_symmetry.space_group_name_H-M   'P 1'
#
loop_
_entity.id
_entity.type
_entity.pdbx_description
1 polymer ?
#
loop_
_entity_poly.entity_id
_entity_poly.type
_entity_poly.pdbx_seq_one_letter_code
_entity_poly.pdbx_strand_id
1 'polypeptide(L)'
;MNKTICIYHANCCDGMGAAWVVHQALNENDDVEFIAASYQDELPEVKDAHVIIVDFSFKQDQMRQLAKQAASVLVIDHHKTAQTELADVFADGWIDLVYNVNKSGAMLTWEHFFPGQEPPALIKHIQDRDLWKFELPGTREIQAALYSYPMELDVWDKLIEIDVQQLYQEGVAIDRAHLKKRQRFGGVLRV
;
A
#
# COMPACT_ATOMS: atom_id res chain seq x y z
N MET A 1 11.39 24.27 -5.68
CA MET A 1 11.64 22.89 -5.21
C MET A 1 11.02 21.97 -6.24
N ASN A 2 11.62 20.81 -6.48
CA ASN A 2 11.01 19.81 -7.36
C ASN A 2 9.77 19.24 -6.66
N LYS A 3 8.70 18.99 -7.40
CA LYS A 3 7.47 18.38 -6.86
C LYS A 3 7.75 16.94 -6.43
N THR A 4 7.02 16.46 -5.42
CA THR A 4 7.05 15.05 -5.03
C THR A 4 5.79 14.36 -5.53
N ILE A 5 5.93 13.16 -6.07
CA ILE A 5 4.79 12.33 -6.50
C ILE A 5 4.88 11.00 -5.77
N CYS A 6 3.83 10.65 -5.03
CA CYS A 6 3.64 9.33 -4.47
C CYS A 6 2.70 8.50 -5.36
N ILE A 7 3.23 7.48 -6.00
CA ILE A 7 2.45 6.52 -6.79
C ILE A 7 2.23 5.27 -5.93
N TYR A 8 0.98 4.84 -5.77
CA TYR A 8 0.66 3.70 -4.89
C TYR A 8 -0.30 2.72 -5.56
N HIS A 9 -0.26 1.46 -5.12
CA HIS A 9 -1.11 0.43 -5.69
C HIS A 9 -2.59 0.71 -5.40
N ALA A 10 -3.40 0.77 -6.46
CA ALA A 10 -4.80 1.14 -6.37
C ALA A 10 -5.67 0.01 -5.78
N ASN A 11 -6.77 0.39 -5.13
CA ASN A 11 -7.84 -0.52 -4.67
C ASN A 11 -7.40 -1.60 -3.66
N CYS A 12 -6.28 -1.41 -2.95
CA CYS A 12 -5.88 -2.27 -1.83
C CYS A 12 -5.59 -1.45 -0.55
N CYS A 13 -5.84 -2.07 0.61
CA CYS A 13 -5.54 -1.44 1.90
C CYS A 13 -4.04 -1.31 2.16
N ASP A 14 -3.19 -2.16 1.55
CA ASP A 14 -1.74 -2.09 1.73
C ASP A 14 -1.16 -0.88 0.99
N GLY A 15 -1.51 -0.68 -0.28
CA GLY A 15 -1.16 0.50 -1.07
C GLY A 15 -1.71 1.79 -0.51
N MET A 16 -2.97 1.83 -0.08
CA MET A 16 -3.53 3.00 0.58
C MET A 16 -2.86 3.30 1.93
N GLY A 17 -2.59 2.26 2.72
CA GLY A 17 -1.84 2.39 3.97
C GLY A 17 -0.43 2.93 3.74
N ALA A 18 0.27 2.44 2.71
CA ALA A 18 1.61 2.91 2.35
C ALA A 18 1.59 4.37 1.87
N ALA A 19 0.62 4.75 1.03
CA ALA A 19 0.42 6.14 0.60
C ALA A 19 0.17 7.06 1.78
N TRP A 20 -0.67 6.64 2.73
CA TRP A 20 -0.90 7.38 3.97
C TRP A 20 0.38 7.57 4.77
N VAL A 21 1.24 6.54 4.88
CA VAL A 21 2.54 6.70 5.57
C VAL A 21 3.40 7.76 4.90
N VAL A 22 3.45 7.79 3.55
CA VAL A 22 4.18 8.84 2.81
C VAL A 22 3.60 10.22 3.11
N HIS A 23 2.28 10.35 3.14
CA HIS A 23 1.58 11.59 3.51
C HIS A 23 1.97 12.07 4.91
N GLN A 24 2.05 11.17 5.90
CA GLN A 24 2.47 11.55 7.26
C GLN A 24 3.95 11.92 7.34
N ALA A 25 4.80 11.30 6.51
CA ALA A 25 6.24 11.53 6.53
C ALA A 25 6.61 12.87 5.89
N LEU A 26 5.88 13.24 4.83
CA LEU A 26 6.07 14.45 4.04
C LEU A 26 5.00 15.46 4.48
N ASN A 27 5.33 16.25 5.51
CA ASN A 27 4.44 17.23 6.16
C ASN A 27 3.78 18.22 5.17
N GLU A 28 2.81 19.01 5.63
CA GLU A 28 2.09 20.08 4.89
C GLU A 28 2.97 21.09 4.10
N ASN A 29 4.29 21.11 4.32
CA ASN A 29 5.22 21.97 3.59
C ASN A 29 5.71 21.35 2.26
N ASP A 30 5.47 20.06 2.04
CA ASP A 30 5.82 19.35 0.81
C ASP A 30 4.55 19.20 -0.05
N ASP A 31 4.56 19.81 -1.24
CA ASP A 31 3.50 19.63 -2.25
C ASP A 31 3.64 18.22 -2.86
N VAL A 32 2.94 17.25 -2.26
CA VAL A 32 2.96 15.84 -2.68
C VAL A 32 1.69 15.51 -3.47
N GLU A 33 1.88 15.10 -4.72
CA GLU A 33 0.82 14.57 -5.58
C GLU A 33 0.67 13.05 -5.35
N PHE A 34 -0.54 12.59 -5.03
CA PHE A 34 -0.82 11.17 -4.79
C PHE A 34 -1.57 10.56 -5.99
N ILE A 35 -0.99 9.53 -6.61
CA ILE A 35 -1.54 8.87 -7.80
C ILE A 35 -1.75 7.39 -7.50
N ALA A 36 -3.02 6.97 -7.46
CA ALA A 36 -3.38 5.55 -7.43
C ALA A 36 -3.12 4.93 -8.80
N ALA A 37 -2.41 3.81 -8.86
CA ALA A 37 -2.08 3.12 -10.11
C ALA A 37 -2.17 1.60 -10.00
N SER A 38 -2.40 0.96 -11.13
CA SER A 38 -2.39 -0.49 -11.34
C SER A 38 -1.41 -0.86 -12.47
N TYR A 39 -1.03 -2.13 -12.57
CA TYR A 39 -0.09 -2.63 -13.59
C TYR A 39 -0.48 -2.36 -15.06
N GLN A 40 -1.76 -2.07 -15.33
CA GLN A 40 -2.29 -1.85 -16.68
C GLN A 40 -2.40 -0.36 -17.05
N ASP A 41 -2.15 0.54 -16.09
CA ASP A 41 -2.31 1.97 -16.31
C ASP A 41 -1.14 2.54 -17.11
N GLU A 42 -1.39 3.68 -17.75
CA GLU A 42 -0.33 4.46 -18.39
C GLU A 42 0.59 5.08 -17.33
N LEU A 43 1.86 5.29 -17.69
CA LEU A 43 2.80 5.93 -16.78
C LEU A 43 2.41 7.40 -16.56
N PRO A 44 2.34 7.87 -15.30
CA PRO A 44 2.04 9.26 -15.03
C PRO A 44 3.19 10.18 -15.47
N GLU A 45 2.87 11.47 -15.65
CA GLU A 45 3.85 12.52 -15.97
C GLU A 45 4.68 12.86 -14.73
N VAL A 46 5.93 12.38 -14.71
CA VAL A 46 6.84 12.52 -13.55
C VAL A 46 8.02 13.46 -13.82
N LYS A 47 7.96 14.28 -14.87
CA LYS A 47 9.10 15.09 -15.32
C LYS A 47 9.65 15.96 -14.17
N ASP A 48 10.95 15.83 -13.93
CA ASP A 48 11.74 16.53 -12.91
C ASP A 48 11.23 16.33 -11.46
N ALA A 49 10.34 15.35 -11.21
CA ALA A 49 9.76 15.08 -9.89
C ALA A 49 10.61 14.12 -9.04
N HIS A 50 10.51 14.22 -7.71
CA HIS A 50 10.93 13.16 -6.81
C HIS A 50 9.79 12.14 -6.71
N VAL A 51 9.99 10.95 -7.27
CA VAL A 51 8.95 9.91 -7.32
C VAL A 51 9.18 8.90 -6.21
N ILE A 52 8.12 8.60 -5.47
CA ILE A 52 8.07 7.53 -4.48
C ILE A 52 6.99 6.56 -4.95
N ILE A 53 7.35 5.30 -5.19
CA ILE A 53 6.41 4.24 -5.56
C ILE A 53 6.29 3.26 -4.40
N VAL A 54 5.07 3.00 -3.94
CA VAL A 54 4.80 2.14 -2.77
C VAL A 54 3.80 1.03 -3.07
N ASP A 55 4.02 -0.15 -2.49
CA ASP A 55 3.16 -1.35 -2.59
C ASP A 55 3.05 -1.98 -3.99
N PHE A 56 3.82 -1.50 -4.97
CA PHE A 56 3.99 -2.16 -6.26
C PHE A 56 5.18 -1.55 -7.01
N SER A 57 5.47 -2.11 -8.18
CA SER A 57 6.35 -1.49 -9.16
C SER A 57 5.85 -1.73 -10.58
N PHE A 58 6.13 -0.78 -11.49
CA PHE A 58 5.96 -1.04 -12.93
C PHE A 58 6.99 -2.05 -13.43
N LYS A 59 6.83 -2.53 -14.66
CA LYS A 59 7.80 -3.45 -15.28
C LYS A 59 9.15 -2.77 -15.51
N GLN A 60 10.20 -3.58 -15.66
CA GLN A 60 11.58 -3.10 -15.86
C GLN A 60 11.71 -1.94 -16.87
N ASP A 61 11.16 -2.09 -18.08
CA ASP A 61 11.26 -1.07 -19.14
C ASP A 61 10.50 0.22 -18.79
N GLN A 62 9.34 0.08 -18.15
CA GLN A 62 8.53 1.21 -17.68
C GLN A 62 9.25 1.97 -16.56
N MET A 63 9.87 1.25 -15.62
CA MET A 63 10.68 1.85 -14.56
C MET A 63 11.85 2.65 -15.13
N ARG A 64 12.55 2.13 -16.14
CA ARG A 64 13.60 2.88 -16.85
C ARG A 64 13.05 4.11 -17.58
N GLN A 65 11.88 4.02 -18.20
CA GLN A 65 11.24 5.16 -18.85
C GLN A 65 10.83 6.25 -17.85
N LEU A 66 10.30 5.85 -16.70
CA LEU A 66 9.92 6.74 -15.61
C LEU A 66 11.17 7.41 -15.01
N ALA A 67 12.20 6.64 -14.67
CA ALA A 67 13.44 7.14 -14.07
C ALA A 67 14.21 8.11 -14.97
N LYS A 68 14.12 7.97 -16.30
CA LYS A 68 14.72 8.94 -17.25
C LYS A 68 14.11 10.32 -17.20
N GLN A 69 12.87 10.44 -16.70
CA GLN A 69 12.12 11.69 -16.66
C GLN A 69 12.11 12.29 -15.25
N ALA A 70 12.14 11.45 -14.21
CA ALA A 70 12.15 11.87 -12.82
C ALA A 70 13.49 12.47 -12.38
N ALA A 71 13.46 13.31 -11.36
CA ALA A 71 14.66 13.79 -10.67
C ALA A 71 15.25 12.71 -9.74
N SER A 72 14.40 11.88 -9.12
CA SER A 72 14.79 10.67 -8.40
C SER A 72 13.61 9.70 -8.33
N VAL A 73 13.89 8.42 -8.10
CA VAL A 73 12.86 7.39 -7.92
C VAL A 73 13.22 6.51 -6.74
N LEU A 74 12.36 6.45 -5.74
CA LEU A 74 12.38 5.49 -4.65
C LEU A 74 11.26 4.48 -4.84
N VAL A 75 11.56 3.18 -4.79
CA VAL A 75 10.56 2.11 -4.80
C VAL A 75 10.59 1.39 -3.46
N ILE A 76 9.43 1.24 -2.83
CA ILE A 76 9.21 0.47 -1.60
C ILE A 76 8.20 -0.63 -1.91
N ASP A 77 8.66 -1.86 -2.04
CA ASP A 77 7.81 -2.97 -2.48
C ASP A 77 8.14 -4.28 -1.72
N HIS A 78 7.19 -5.20 -1.72
CA HIS A 78 7.25 -6.52 -1.09
C HIS A 78 6.85 -7.65 -2.06
N HIS A 79 6.36 -7.33 -3.26
CA HIS A 79 5.95 -8.32 -4.24
C HIS A 79 7.13 -9.13 -4.77
N LYS A 80 7.02 -10.47 -4.76
CA LYS A 80 8.07 -11.37 -5.26
C LYS A 80 8.54 -11.06 -6.69
N THR A 81 7.63 -10.56 -7.52
CA THR A 81 7.91 -10.17 -8.90
C THR A 81 8.84 -8.95 -8.98
N ALA A 82 8.74 -8.02 -8.03
CA ALA A 82 9.55 -6.80 -7.99
C ALA A 82 11.04 -7.12 -7.85
N GLN A 83 11.39 -8.16 -7.08
CA GLN A 83 12.78 -8.59 -6.92
C GLN A 83 13.47 -8.87 -8.27
N THR A 84 12.77 -9.55 -9.17
CA THR A 84 13.33 -9.89 -10.48
C THR A 84 13.25 -8.73 -11.45
N GLU A 85 12.11 -8.05 -11.51
CA GLU A 85 11.86 -6.94 -12.46
C GLU A 85 12.76 -5.72 -12.19
N LEU A 86 13.09 -5.46 -10.92
CA LEU A 86 13.83 -4.27 -10.51
C LEU A 86 15.33 -4.50 -10.32
N ALA A 87 15.82 -5.75 -10.33
CA ALA A 87 17.21 -6.07 -10.03
C ALA A 87 18.19 -5.27 -10.90
N ASP A 88 18.00 -5.31 -12.22
CA ASP A 88 18.86 -4.58 -13.15
C ASP A 88 18.63 -3.07 -13.08
N VAL A 89 17.38 -2.62 -12.89
CA VAL A 89 17.05 -1.18 -12.81
C VAL A 89 17.76 -0.54 -11.61
N PHE A 90 17.76 -1.24 -10.48
CA PHE A 90 18.47 -0.84 -9.27
C PHE A 90 19.99 -0.94 -9.45
N ALA A 91 20.51 -2.05 -9.98
CA ALA A 91 21.95 -2.26 -10.18
C ALA A 91 22.58 -1.24 -11.14
N ASP A 92 21.83 -0.82 -12.16
CA ASP A 92 22.19 0.23 -13.11
C ASP A 92 22.16 1.65 -12.48
N GLY A 93 21.61 1.80 -11.27
CA GLY A 93 21.52 3.07 -10.54
C GLY A 93 20.37 3.99 -10.97
N TRP A 94 19.33 3.46 -11.61
CA TRP A 94 18.16 4.26 -12.04
C TRP A 94 17.19 4.57 -10.89
N ILE A 95 17.16 3.73 -9.86
CA ILE A 95 16.23 3.82 -8.73
C ILE A 95 16.94 3.51 -7.42
N ASP A 96 16.39 4.00 -6.32
CA ASP A 96 16.60 3.44 -4.99
C ASP A 96 15.50 2.40 -4.70
N LEU A 97 15.86 1.30 -4.01
CA LEU A 97 14.95 0.19 -3.74
C LEU A 97 14.99 -0.22 -2.27
N VAL A 98 13.82 -0.23 -1.64
CA VAL A 98 13.55 -0.86 -0.35
C VAL A 98 12.66 -2.07 -0.60
N TYR A 99 13.17 -3.26 -0.30
CA TYR A 99 12.46 -4.50 -0.60
C TYR A 99 12.46 -5.48 0.57
N ASN A 100 11.27 -5.98 0.95
CA ASN A 100 11.15 -7.05 1.92
C ASN A 100 9.83 -7.83 1.79
N VAL A 101 9.90 -9.04 1.23
CA VAL A 101 8.75 -9.94 1.04
C VAL A 101 8.06 -10.39 2.34
N ASN A 102 8.71 -10.22 3.50
CA ASN A 102 8.15 -10.64 4.79
C ASN A 102 7.38 -9.51 5.50
N LYS A 103 7.20 -8.39 4.82
CA LYS A 103 6.48 -7.21 5.28
C LYS A 103 5.43 -6.84 4.24
N SER A 104 4.38 -6.15 4.66
CA SER A 104 3.44 -5.53 3.74
C SER A 104 4.01 -4.20 3.24
N GLY A 105 3.53 -3.67 2.12
CA GLY A 105 3.93 -2.37 1.59
C GLY A 105 3.77 -1.25 2.61
N ALA A 106 2.65 -1.21 3.33
CA ALA A 106 2.38 -0.22 4.37
C ALA A 106 3.36 -0.31 5.55
N MET A 107 3.65 -1.53 6.03
CA MET A 107 4.61 -1.71 7.13
C MET A 107 6.03 -1.35 6.70
N LEU A 108 6.45 -1.77 5.51
CA LEU A 108 7.78 -1.50 4.99
C LEU A 108 8.00 0.01 4.79
N THR A 109 6.97 0.70 4.31
CA THR A 109 6.97 2.17 4.16
C THR A 109 7.06 2.85 5.52
N TRP A 110 6.35 2.36 6.54
CA TRP A 110 6.45 2.89 7.90
C TRP A 110 7.86 2.75 8.47
N GLU A 111 8.44 1.56 8.39
CA GLU A 111 9.80 1.29 8.89
C GLU A 111 10.86 2.15 8.18
N HIS A 112 10.62 2.51 6.90
CA HIS A 112 11.51 3.38 6.14
C HIS A 112 11.46 4.84 6.61
N PHE A 113 10.27 5.43 6.71
CA PHE A 113 10.12 6.86 7.03
C PHE A 113 10.13 7.17 8.53
N PHE A 114 9.77 6.21 9.38
CA PHE A 114 9.69 6.36 10.83
C PHE A 114 10.55 5.31 11.56
N PRO A 115 11.88 5.25 11.29
CA PRO A 115 12.74 4.21 11.84
C PRO A 115 12.75 4.24 13.38
N GLY A 116 12.46 3.08 13.98
CA GLY A 116 12.42 2.90 15.43
C GLY A 116 11.14 3.38 16.12
N GLN A 117 10.15 3.88 15.37
CA GLN A 117 8.84 4.24 15.91
C GLN A 117 7.85 3.09 15.80
N GLU A 118 6.99 2.95 16.81
CA GLU A 118 5.97 1.90 16.84
C GLU A 118 4.89 2.15 15.78
N PRO A 119 4.61 1.19 14.87
CA PRO A 119 3.58 1.36 13.86
C PRO A 119 2.17 1.48 14.48
N PRO A 120 1.26 2.26 13.87
CA PRO A 120 -0.13 2.28 14.27
C PRO A 120 -0.75 0.89 14.26
N ALA A 121 -1.71 0.64 15.17
CA ALA A 121 -2.37 -0.67 15.27
C ALA A 121 -3.00 -1.09 13.93
N LEU A 122 -3.57 -0.14 13.18
CA LEU A 122 -4.18 -0.42 11.89
C LEU A 122 -3.17 -0.91 10.84
N ILE A 123 -1.97 -0.33 10.79
CA ILE A 123 -0.89 -0.78 9.88
C ILE A 123 -0.48 -2.23 10.21
N LYS A 124 -0.49 -2.62 11.48
CA LYS A 124 -0.22 -4.01 11.89
C LYS A 124 -1.31 -4.97 11.41
N HIS A 125 -2.59 -4.59 11.49
CA HIS A 125 -3.70 -5.39 10.96
C HIS A 125 -3.68 -5.48 9.42
N ILE A 126 -3.28 -4.41 8.74
CA ILE A 126 -3.07 -4.42 7.28
C ILE A 126 -2.00 -5.46 6.93
N GLN A 127 -0.85 -5.43 7.60
CA GLN A 127 0.19 -6.43 7.38
C GLN A 127 -0.26 -7.85 7.71
N ASP A 128 -0.98 -8.04 8.82
CA ASP A 128 -1.47 -9.35 9.25
C ASP A 128 -2.40 -10.00 8.20
N ARG A 129 -3.23 -9.18 7.54
CA ARG A 129 -4.05 -9.64 6.41
C ARG A 129 -3.26 -9.79 5.12
N ASP A 130 -2.35 -8.87 4.84
CA ASP A 130 -1.62 -8.86 3.57
C ASP A 130 -0.76 -10.12 3.43
N LEU A 131 -0.06 -10.47 4.52
CA LEU A 131 0.74 -11.69 4.63
C LEU A 131 -0.09 -12.96 4.91
N TRP A 132 -1.42 -12.88 4.95
CA TRP A 132 -2.34 -13.99 5.23
C TRP A 132 -2.11 -14.70 6.58
N LYS A 133 -1.63 -13.98 7.59
CA LYS A 133 -1.30 -14.54 8.91
C LYS A 133 -2.53 -14.69 9.81
N PHE A 134 -3.35 -13.63 9.91
CA PHE A 134 -4.52 -13.58 10.80
C PHE A 134 -4.19 -13.92 12.26
N GLU A 135 -3.02 -13.50 12.74
CA GLU A 135 -2.55 -13.72 14.10
C GLU A 135 -3.13 -12.69 15.08
N LEU A 136 -3.46 -11.48 14.59
CA LEU A 136 -4.06 -10.45 15.42
C LEU A 136 -5.58 -10.66 15.55
N PRO A 137 -6.16 -10.54 16.76
CA PRO A 137 -7.59 -10.66 16.96
C PRO A 137 -8.37 -9.67 16.10
N GLY A 138 -9.39 -10.15 15.39
CA GLY A 138 -10.31 -9.28 14.64
C GLY A 138 -9.80 -8.77 13.30
N THR A 139 -8.62 -9.19 12.82
CA THR A 139 -8.06 -8.72 11.53
C THR A 139 -9.04 -8.86 10.38
N ARG A 140 -9.82 -9.94 10.29
CA ARG A 140 -10.75 -10.14 9.17
C ARG A 140 -11.87 -9.11 9.17
N GLU A 141 -12.45 -8.87 10.34
CA GLU A 141 -13.52 -7.92 10.56
C GLU A 141 -13.00 -6.49 10.34
N ILE A 142 -11.88 -6.13 10.95
CA ILE A 142 -11.24 -4.81 10.78
C ILE A 142 -10.98 -4.54 9.29
N GLN A 143 -10.42 -5.51 8.57
CA GLN A 143 -10.18 -5.36 7.13
C GLN A 143 -11.48 -5.26 6.34
N ALA A 144 -12.52 -6.03 6.68
CA ALA A 144 -13.82 -5.92 6.05
C ALA A 144 -14.44 -4.52 6.25
N ALA A 145 -14.25 -3.90 7.42
CA ALA A 145 -14.64 -2.52 7.65
C ALA A 145 -13.80 -1.54 6.82
N LEU A 146 -12.46 -1.66 6.81
CA LEU A 146 -11.58 -0.79 6.01
C LEU A 146 -11.94 -0.77 4.53
N TYR A 147 -12.19 -1.94 3.94
CA TYR A 147 -12.61 -2.03 2.53
C TYR A 147 -14.01 -1.44 2.25
N SER A 148 -14.77 -1.06 3.28
CA SER A 148 -16.06 -0.39 3.12
C SER A 148 -15.97 1.15 3.11
N TYR A 149 -14.82 1.70 3.54
CA TYR A 149 -14.57 3.14 3.53
C TYR A 149 -13.98 3.62 2.19
N PRO A 150 -14.17 4.90 1.82
CA PRO A 150 -13.43 5.52 0.73
C PRO A 150 -11.91 5.43 0.92
N MET A 151 -11.18 5.21 -0.17
CA MET A 151 -9.71 5.23 -0.18
C MET A 151 -9.22 6.67 -0.42
N GLU A 152 -9.54 7.55 0.52
CA GLU A 152 -9.16 8.96 0.53
C GLU A 152 -8.30 9.26 1.76
N LEU A 153 -7.26 10.08 1.62
CA LEU A 153 -6.25 10.29 2.68
C LEU A 153 -6.88 10.86 3.95
N ASP A 154 -7.81 11.81 3.83
CA ASP A 154 -8.50 12.46 4.95
C ASP A 154 -9.46 11.51 5.70
N VAL A 155 -9.97 10.49 5.02
CA VAL A 155 -10.71 9.39 5.63
C VAL A 155 -9.74 8.49 6.40
N TRP A 156 -8.60 8.15 5.79
CA TRP A 156 -7.60 7.26 6.40
C TRP A 156 -6.88 7.88 7.60
N ASP A 157 -6.69 9.20 7.62
CA ASP A 157 -6.23 9.94 8.81
C ASP A 157 -7.10 9.61 10.02
N LYS A 158 -8.43 9.71 9.85
CA LYS A 158 -9.39 9.42 10.92
C LYS A 158 -9.41 7.93 11.28
N LEU A 159 -9.35 7.04 10.29
CA LEU A 159 -9.40 5.60 10.51
C LEU A 159 -8.17 5.07 11.28
N ILE A 160 -7.01 5.70 11.11
CA ILE A 160 -5.79 5.31 11.81
C ILE A 160 -5.77 5.78 13.26
N GLU A 161 -6.44 6.89 13.56
CA GLU A 161 -6.53 7.44 14.92
C GLU A 161 -7.58 6.74 15.80
N ILE A 162 -8.65 6.20 15.22
CA ILE A 162 -9.68 5.51 16.00
C ILE A 162 -9.18 4.18 16.57
N ASP A 163 -9.82 3.75 17.66
CA ASP A 163 -9.59 2.43 18.23
C ASP A 163 -10.00 1.34 17.22
N VAL A 164 -9.09 0.41 16.93
CA VAL A 164 -9.35 -0.75 16.05
C VAL A 164 -10.53 -1.60 16.53
N GLN A 165 -10.89 -1.53 17.81
CA GLN A 165 -12.09 -2.16 18.34
C GLN A 165 -13.38 -1.62 17.71
N GLN A 166 -13.41 -0.34 17.30
CA GLN A 166 -14.55 0.23 16.58
C GLN A 166 -14.65 -0.35 15.16
N LEU A 167 -13.53 -0.40 14.43
CA LEU A 167 -13.47 -1.04 13.10
C LEU A 167 -13.84 -2.52 13.15
N TYR A 168 -13.42 -3.22 14.20
CA TYR A 168 -13.85 -4.59 14.45
C TYR A 168 -15.39 -4.68 14.54
N GLN A 169 -16.03 -3.84 15.35
CA GLN A 169 -17.49 -3.87 15.53
C GLN A 169 -18.25 -3.60 14.22
N GLU A 170 -17.79 -2.63 13.43
CA GLU A 170 -18.35 -2.30 12.11
C GLU A 170 -18.16 -3.47 11.12
N GLY A 171 -17.03 -4.16 11.20
CA GLY A 171 -16.63 -5.24 10.32
C GLY A 171 -17.35 -6.57 10.52
N VAL A 172 -17.86 -6.87 11.72
CA VAL A 172 -18.46 -8.18 12.06
C VAL A 172 -19.57 -8.58 11.07
N ALA A 173 -20.48 -7.66 10.78
CA ALA A 173 -21.60 -7.96 9.88
C ALA A 173 -21.13 -8.09 8.41
N ILE A 174 -20.13 -7.31 8.01
CA ILE A 174 -19.57 -7.28 6.66
C ILE A 174 -18.81 -8.58 6.38
N ASP A 175 -17.91 -8.99 7.28
CA ASP A 175 -17.15 -10.24 7.10
C ASP A 175 -18.08 -11.47 7.10
N ARG A 176 -19.10 -11.49 7.98
CA ARG A 176 -20.14 -12.53 7.94
C ARG A 176 -20.82 -12.63 6.57
N ALA A 177 -21.11 -11.48 5.95
CA ALA A 177 -21.68 -11.46 4.59
C ALA A 177 -20.68 -11.98 3.54
N HIS A 178 -19.39 -11.62 3.65
CA HIS A 178 -18.32 -12.14 2.79
C HIS A 178 -18.15 -13.65 2.93
N LEU A 179 -18.15 -14.19 4.15
CA LEU A 179 -18.08 -15.63 4.42
C LEU A 179 -19.25 -16.38 3.79
N LYS A 180 -20.48 -15.87 3.93
CA LYS A 180 -21.67 -16.46 3.28
C LYS A 180 -21.52 -16.51 1.75
N LYS A 181 -20.98 -15.46 1.13
CA LYS A 181 -20.72 -15.43 -0.31
C LYS A 181 -19.66 -16.47 -0.70
N ARG A 182 -18.54 -16.54 0.02
CA ARG A 182 -17.47 -17.53 -0.24
C ARG A 182 -17.97 -18.99 -0.18
N GLN A 183 -18.82 -19.32 0.80
CA GLN A 183 -19.41 -20.67 0.91
C GLN A 183 -20.31 -21.05 -0.28
N ARG A 184 -21.01 -20.08 -0.89
CA ARG A 184 -21.86 -20.34 -2.07
C ARG A 184 -21.07 -20.70 -3.32
N PHE A 185 -19.82 -20.28 -3.43
CA PHE A 185 -18.95 -20.60 -4.58
C PHE A 185 -18.09 -21.85 -4.36
N GLY A 186 -18.03 -22.39 -3.13
CA GLY A 186 -17.28 -23.61 -2.80
C GLY A 186 -18.14 -24.85 -2.54
N GLY A 187 -19.46 -24.70 -2.40
CA GLY A 187 -20.38 -25.80 -2.14
C GLY A 187 -21.36 -26.01 -3.29
N VAL A 188 -21.32 -27.20 -3.90
CA VAL A 188 -22.49 -27.72 -4.64
C VAL A 188 -23.64 -27.76 -3.65
N LEU A 189 -24.66 -26.92 -3.86
CA LEU A 189 -25.94 -27.04 -3.19
C LEU A 189 -26.54 -28.40 -3.58
N ARG A 190 -26.39 -29.40 -2.69
CA ARG A 190 -27.28 -30.55 -2.71
C ARG A 190 -28.59 -30.10 -2.06
N VAL A 191 -29.59 -29.94 -2.92
CA VAL A 191 -31.01 -29.83 -2.54
C VAL A 191 -31.45 -31.16 -1.94
#